data_AF-A0AAW4QV10-F1
#
_entry.id   AF-A0AAW4QV10-F1
#
_cell.length_a   1.000
_cell.length_b   1.000
_cell.length_c   1.000
_cell.angle_alpha   90.00
_cell.angle_beta   90.00
_cell.angle_gamma   90.00
#
_symmetry.space_group_name_H-M   'P 1'
#
loop_
_entity.id
_entity.type
_entity.pdbx_description
1 polymer ?
#
loop_
_entity_poly.entity_id
_entity_poly.type
_entity_poly.pdbx_seq_one_letter_code
_entity_poly.pdbx_strand_id
1 'polypeptide(L)' 'MNESIKELNAILRKYEVSGSQLAYWLYLTLERMKEDYRDNYLEELGQEIMEQLDLLTDELNGVVNNYWHLIK' A
#
# COMPACT_ATOMS: atom_id res chain seq x y z
N MET A 1 -0.35 18.95 -10.42
CA MET A 1 -0.61 17.50 -10.31
C MET A 1 -0.06 16.82 -11.55
N ASN A 2 0.83 15.84 -11.38
CA ASN A 2 1.42 15.04 -12.45
C ASN A 2 0.33 14.29 -13.25
N GLU A 3 0.53 14.08 -14.54
CA GLU A 3 -0.36 13.30 -15.41
C GLU A 3 -0.64 11.88 -14.86
N SER A 4 0.37 11.19 -14.32
CA SER A 4 0.18 9.86 -13.71
C SER A 4 -0.75 9.90 -12.49
N ILE A 5 -0.72 10.99 -11.71
CA ILE A 5 -1.60 11.18 -10.56
C ILE A 5 -3.05 11.44 -11.03
N LYS A 6 -3.24 12.17 -12.14
CA LYS A 6 -4.57 12.37 -12.73
C LYS A 6 -5.17 11.06 -13.22
N GLU A 7 -4.38 10.24 -13.93
CA GLU A 7 -4.81 8.95 -14.44
C GLU A 7 -5.22 8.01 -13.31
N LEU A 8 -4.39 7.89 -12.26
CA LEU A 8 -4.72 7.11 -11.08
C LEU A 8 -6.02 7.60 -10.43
N ASN A 9 -6.15 8.90 -10.19
CA ASN A 9 -7.36 9.47 -9.59
C ASN A 9 -8.61 9.23 -10.45
N ALA A 10 -8.49 9.25 -11.78
CA ALA A 10 -9.59 8.94 -12.68
C ALA A 10 -10.03 7.47 -12.55
N ILE A 11 -9.08 6.53 -12.43
CA ILE A 11 -9.36 5.11 -12.18
C ILE A 11 -10.06 4.92 -10.84
N LEU A 12 -9.50 5.47 -9.75
CA LEU A 12 -10.06 5.35 -8.41
C LEU A 12 -11.49 5.90 -8.36
N ARG A 13 -11.73 7.05 -8.98
CA ARG A 13 -13.06 7.65 -9.07
C ARG A 13 -14.04 6.80 -9.90
N LYS A 14 -13.59 6.22 -11.02
CA LYS A 14 -14.42 5.35 -11.88
C LYS A 14 -14.96 4.14 -11.13
N TYR A 15 -14.18 3.60 -10.20
CA TYR A 15 -14.54 2.42 -9.40
C TYR A 15 -14.95 2.73 -7.96
N GLU A 16 -15.18 4.01 -7.65
CA GLU A 16 -15.61 4.48 -6.32
C GLU A 16 -14.70 4.02 -5.17
N VAL A 17 -13.41 3.86 -5.45
CA VAL A 17 -12.42 3.43 -4.45
C VAL A 17 -12.08 4.60 -3.55
N SER A 18 -12.40 4.45 -2.26
CA SER A 18 -12.02 5.41 -1.22
C SER A 18 -10.52 5.35 -0.91
N GLY A 19 -9.96 6.45 -0.38
CA GLY A 19 -8.57 6.49 0.07
C GLY A 19 -8.27 5.44 1.16
N SER A 20 -9.22 5.17 2.05
CA SER A 20 -9.09 4.12 3.08
C SER A 20 -9.04 2.72 2.49
N GLN A 21 -9.85 2.42 1.46
CA GLN A 21 -9.77 1.13 0.75
C GLN A 21 -8.44 0.98 0.00
N LEU A 22 -7.97 2.05 -0.64
CA LEU A 22 -6.67 2.03 -1.32
C LEU A 22 -5.52 1.78 -0.33
N ALA A 23 -5.51 2.49 0.81
CA ALA A 23 -4.53 2.29 1.87
C ALA A 23 -4.54 0.84 2.39
N TYR A 24 -5.74 0.27 2.57
CA TYR A 24 -5.91 -1.11 3.00
C TYR A 24 -5.38 -2.14 1.99
N TRP A 25 -5.67 -1.97 0.71
CA TRP A 25 -5.15 -2.89 -0.31
C TRP A 25 -3.63 -2.80 -0.46
N LEU A 26 -3.07 -1.59 -0.35
CA LEU A 26 -1.62 -1.41 -0.35
C LEU A 26 -0.98 -2.09 0.85
N TYR A 27 -1.56 -1.90 2.05
CA TYR A 27 -1.12 -2.58 3.28
C TYR A 27 -1.10 -4.10 3.10
N LEU A 28 -2.22 -4.70 2.67
CA LEU A 28 -2.30 -6.15 2.46
C LEU A 28 -1.29 -6.68 1.44
N THR A 29 -0.99 -5.90 0.40
CA THR A 29 -0.01 -6.28 -0.62
C THR A 29 1.40 -6.32 -0.02
N LEU A 30 1.76 -5.33 0.79
CA LEU A 30 3.06 -5.27 1.44
C LEU A 30 3.21 -6.34 2.54
N GLU A 31 2.15 -6.61 3.31
CA GLU A 31 2.18 -7.69 4.30
C GLU A 31 2.40 -9.05 3.64
N ARG A 32 1.66 -9.37 2.55
CA ARG A 32 1.88 -10.62 1.80
C ARG A 32 3.28 -10.72 1.22
N MET A 33 3.80 -9.60 0.72
CA MET A 33 5.18 -9.52 0.23
C MET A 33 6.18 -9.87 1.34
N LYS A 34 5.95 -9.38 2.57
CA LYS A 34 6.81 -9.66 3.74
C LYS A 34 6.64 -11.08 4.29
N GLU A 35 5.45 -11.65 4.24
CA GLU A 35 5.19 -13.00 4.76
C GLU A 35 5.69 -14.09 3.80
N ASP A 36 5.37 -13.97 2.51
CA ASP A 36 5.54 -15.07 1.55
C ASP A 36 6.83 -14.98 0.73
N TYR A 37 7.37 -13.76 0.53
CA TYR A 37 8.38 -13.51 -0.51
C TYR A 37 9.54 -12.61 -0.07
N ARG A 38 9.67 -12.32 1.23
CA ARG A 38 10.62 -11.29 1.72
C ARG A 38 12.04 -11.49 1.23
N ASP A 39 12.53 -12.72 1.23
CA ASP A 39 13.90 -13.02 0.81
C ASP A 39 14.12 -12.74 -0.69
N ASN A 40 13.14 -13.09 -1.53
CA ASN A 40 13.19 -12.79 -2.97
C ASN A 40 13.25 -11.28 -3.20
N TYR A 41 12.40 -10.53 -2.52
CA TYR A 41 12.37 -9.08 -2.67
C TYR A 41 13.56 -8.37 -2.03
N LEU A 42 14.13 -8.93 -0.95
CA LEU A 42 15.37 -8.42 -0.37
C LEU A 42 16.54 -8.58 -1.34
N GLU A 43 16.61 -9.70 -2.06
CA GLU A 43 17.60 -9.92 -3.11
C GLU A 43 17.40 -8.97 -4.30
N GLU A 44 16.16 -8.78 -4.75
CA GLU A 44 15.84 -7.94 -5.92
C GLU A 44 15.93 -6.43 -5.66
N LEU A 45 15.44 -5.97 -4.51
CA LEU A 45 15.29 -4.54 -4.18
C LEU A 45 16.38 -4.02 -3.26
N GLY A 46 17.05 -4.91 -2.52
CA GLY A 46 18.06 -4.56 -1.54
C GLY A 46 17.49 -4.10 -0.20
N GLN A 47 18.38 -4.04 0.79
CA GLN A 47 18.04 -3.75 2.19
C GLN A 47 17.39 -2.36 2.38
N GLU A 48 17.92 -1.31 1.75
CA GLU A 48 17.43 0.05 1.92
C GLU A 48 15.97 0.20 1.47
N ILE A 49 15.62 -0.37 0.32
CA ILE A 49 14.24 -0.33 -0.19
C ILE A 49 13.33 -1.20 0.68
N MET A 50 13.79 -2.36 1.14
CA MET A 50 13.03 -3.20 2.05
C MET A 50 12.70 -2.47 3.37
N GLU A 51 13.64 -1.74 3.94
CA GLU A 51 13.40 -0.92 5.14
C GLU A 51 12.37 0.20 4.89
N GLN A 52 12.40 0.83 3.72
CA GLN A 52 11.38 1.82 3.34
C GLN A 52 9.99 1.19 3.20
N LEU A 53 9.90 -0.01 2.65
CA LEU A 53 8.64 -0.76 2.53
C LEU A 53 8.13 -1.22 3.90
N ASP A 54 9.02 -1.60 4.81
CA ASP A 54 8.67 -1.93 6.19
C ASP A 54 8.06 -0.70 6.89
N LEU A 55 8.70 0.47 6.81
CA LEU A 55 8.18 1.72 7.37
C LEU A 55 6.84 2.13 6.76
N LEU A 56 6.70 2.01 5.43
CA LEU A 56 5.44 2.29 4.74
C LEU A 56 4.32 1.37 5.23
N THR A 57 4.62 0.09 5.44
CA THR A 57 3.65 -0.89 5.94
C THR A 57 3.16 -0.50 7.34
N ASP A 58 4.08 -0.08 8.22
CA ASP A 58 3.75 0.38 9.57
C ASP A 58 2.86 1.64 9.55
N GLU A 59 3.18 2.63 8.71
CA GLU A 59 2.35 3.84 8.56
C GLU A 59 0.95 3.51 8.02
N LEU A 60 0.87 2.64 7.01
CA LEU A 60 -0.40 2.19 6.44
C LEU A 60 -1.23 1.41 7.46
N ASN A 61 -0.62 0.58 8.29
CA ASN A 61 -1.30 -0.13 9.37
C ASN A 61 -1.98 0.87 10.34
N GLY A 62 -1.30 1.98 10.67
CA GLY A 62 -1.88 3.05 11.47
C GLY A 62 -3.13 3.67 10.82
N VAL A 63 -3.08 3.94 9.51
CA VAL A 63 -4.21 4.45 8.73
C VAL A 63 -5.35 3.43 8.71
N VAL A 64 -5.06 2.17 8.36
CA VAL A 64 -6.05 1.09 8.28
C VAL A 64 -6.74 0.89 9.62
N ASN A 65 -6.02 0.87 10.74
CA ASN A 65 -6.63 0.72 12.06
C ASN A 65 -7.59 1.88 12.40
N ASN A 66 -7.24 3.11 12.01
CA ASN A 66 -8.11 4.28 12.24
C ASN A 66 -9.37 4.28 11.36
N TYR A 67 -9.31 3.66 10.18
CA TYR A 67 -10.41 3.65 9.21
C TYR A 67 -11.03 2.27 9.01
N TRP A 68 -10.68 1.28 9.84
CA TRP A 68 -11.14 -0.11 9.73
C TRP A 68 -12.67 -0.21 9.69
N HIS A 69 -13.35 0.65 10.44
CA HIS A 69 -14.81 0.73 10.48
C HIS A 69 -15.46 1.22 9.18
N LEU A 70 -14.70 1.89 8.29
CA LEU A 70 -15.16 2.41 7.00
C LEU A 70 -14.82 1.48 5.82
N ILE A 71 -14.03 0.42 6.05
CA ILE A 71 -13.57 -0.52 5.03
C ILE A 71 -14.53 -1.72 4.87
N LYS A 72 -15.66 -1.74 5.60
CA LYS A 72 -16.70 -2.78 5.50
C LYS A 72 -17.57 -2.68 4.26
#